data_AF-A0A8N4ICW3-F1
#
_entry.id   AF-A0A8N4ICW3-F1
#
_cell.length_a   1.000
_cell.length_b   1.000
_cell.length_c   1.000
_cell.angle_alpha   90.00
_cell.angle_beta   90.00
_cell.angle_gamma   90.00
#
_symmetry.space_group_name_H-M   'P 1'
#
loop_
_entity.id
_entity.type
_entity.pdbx_description
1 polymer ?
#
loop_
_entity_poly.entity_id
_entity_poly.type
_entity_poly.pdbx_seq_one_letter_code
_entity_poly.pdbx_strand_id
1 'polypeptide(L)'
;MILSNSTLGFESTAALPSHNAMSPAKLSSAFLRRSGTISNVLLPLFHRHRLDDLLFFSSATASADKGQKSSQRSHFVVEYLINSCGLSSTEASKASKSLAHLKSTKRIDAFLRSLRSQGFDDASLRTIVSRCPNWLNYSVERNLAPKFQFFRDLGFSGSNLSRLFLSSANVFSLSLHRTIQPRLDFWMRLLGSKEHLVKLIKSNLWVINSSIERVIMPNLSLLRECGISDQRTARVLRRTPTFIRRSPKKFRALIERVEGMGVPRSSGMFLWALWVLNLVSEAKFNAKLRVMRSFGWSDVEFFAAFRKDPLFLSNSEEMLHAKMTFLVKEVGFEPVEVAFHPKPLTYSLEKRLMPRHRVMQMLKANELHSGRYQFSSILVPSDKLFMKKYVIPHKDKVPGLLPMYTAACGKEGTI
;
A
#
# COMPACT_ATOMS: atom_id res chain seq x y z
N MET A 1 8.98 -1.71 71.48
CA MET A 1 9.66 -2.77 72.24
C MET A 1 9.37 -4.10 71.54
N ILE A 2 10.37 -4.63 70.83
CA ILE A 2 11.14 -5.86 71.16
C ILE A 2 10.29 -7.11 70.76
N LEU A 3 10.53 -7.71 69.58
CA LEU A 3 11.49 -8.82 69.30
C LEU A 3 11.12 -10.09 70.10
N SER A 4 11.03 -11.32 69.56
CA SER A 4 12.00 -12.12 68.78
C SER A 4 11.26 -13.40 68.30
N ASN A 5 11.38 -13.92 67.07
CA ASN A 5 12.46 -14.71 66.46
C ASN A 5 12.98 -15.91 67.28
N SER A 6 12.91 -17.11 66.70
CA SER A 6 13.92 -18.21 66.74
C SER A 6 13.47 -19.37 65.80
N THR A 7 13.99 -19.54 64.59
CA THR A 7 15.25 -20.21 64.12
C THR A 7 15.26 -21.75 64.06
N LEU A 8 15.88 -22.22 62.95
CA LEU A 8 16.52 -23.52 62.62
C LEU A 8 15.76 -24.30 61.51
N GLY A 9 16.38 -24.70 60.38
CA GLY A 9 17.78 -24.66 59.96
C GLY A 9 17.90 -24.98 58.46
N PHE A 10 19.08 -24.67 57.92
CA PHE A 10 19.47 -24.63 56.51
C PHE A 10 20.23 -25.91 56.08
N GLU A 11 20.53 -25.97 54.77
CA GLU A 11 21.52 -26.79 54.03
C GLU A 11 21.09 -28.17 53.49
N SER A 12 21.60 -28.66 52.35
CA SER A 12 22.14 -28.18 51.06
C SER A 12 22.63 -29.44 50.32
N THR A 13 22.43 -29.53 49.00
CA THR A 13 23.22 -30.25 47.93
C THR A 13 22.27 -30.83 46.86
N ALA A 14 22.20 -30.25 45.66
CA ALA A 14 23.10 -30.37 44.49
C ALA A 14 22.74 -31.54 43.56
N ALA A 15 22.27 -31.22 42.34
CA ALA A 15 22.79 -31.73 41.05
C ALA A 15 21.82 -31.44 39.89
N LEU A 16 22.32 -30.69 38.89
CA LEU A 16 21.80 -30.60 37.53
C LEU A 16 21.87 -31.97 36.82
N PRO A 17 21.15 -32.12 35.69
CA PRO A 17 21.88 -32.55 34.50
C PRO A 17 21.62 -31.71 33.27
N SER A 18 22.73 -31.50 32.58
CA SER A 18 22.95 -30.83 31.30
C SER A 18 22.37 -31.59 30.10
N HIS A 19 21.97 -30.78 29.12
CA HIS A 19 22.00 -30.99 27.67
C HIS A 19 22.58 -32.32 27.14
N ASN A 20 21.77 -32.99 26.31
CA ASN A 20 22.28 -33.65 25.10
C ASN A 20 21.37 -33.31 23.92
N ALA A 21 22.00 -32.85 22.84
CA ALA A 21 21.38 -32.44 21.58
C ALA A 21 20.92 -33.65 20.76
N MET A 22 19.77 -33.55 20.10
CA MET A 22 19.41 -34.43 18.99
C MET A 22 18.65 -33.69 17.87
N SER A 23 19.05 -34.04 16.65
CA SER A 23 18.92 -33.39 15.34
C SER A 23 17.49 -33.21 14.78
N PRO A 24 17.23 -32.17 13.94
CA PRO A 24 15.94 -31.84 13.33
C PRO A 24 15.58 -32.71 12.11
N ALA A 25 15.59 -34.03 12.29
CA ALA A 25 15.18 -34.99 11.27
C ALA A 25 14.47 -36.19 11.90
N LYS A 26 13.28 -35.96 12.51
CA LYS A 26 12.32 -37.01 12.92
C LYS A 26 11.04 -36.41 13.56
N LEU A 27 10.30 -35.61 12.80
CA LEU A 27 8.85 -35.38 13.06
C LEU A 27 8.12 -35.22 11.72
N SER A 28 8.28 -36.23 10.85
CA SER A 28 7.46 -36.42 9.67
C SER A 28 7.16 -37.90 9.55
N SER A 29 6.06 -38.35 10.17
CA SER A 29 5.32 -39.58 9.84
C SER A 29 4.36 -40.00 10.97
N ALA A 30 3.32 -39.21 11.25
CA ALA A 30 2.13 -39.73 11.96
C ALA A 30 1.00 -38.70 11.93
N PHE A 31 0.39 -38.43 10.77
CA PHE A 31 -1.00 -37.96 10.68
C PHE A 31 -1.50 -38.13 9.23
N LEU A 32 -1.49 -39.37 8.75
CA LEU A 32 -2.20 -39.79 7.53
C LEU A 32 -2.84 -41.15 7.78
N ARG A 33 -4.13 -41.18 8.18
CA ARG A 33 -5.19 -42.08 7.68
C ARG A 33 -6.48 -42.03 8.52
N ARG A 34 -7.48 -41.29 8.02
CA ARG A 34 -8.91 -41.64 7.82
C ARG A 34 -9.65 -40.34 7.48
N SER A 35 -9.80 -40.02 6.19
CA SER A 35 -11.00 -40.23 5.33
C SER A 35 -12.22 -39.40 5.80
N GLY A 36 -12.84 -38.53 5.00
CA GLY A 36 -12.74 -38.40 3.54
C GLY A 36 -13.43 -37.17 2.92
N THR A 37 -13.27 -37.14 1.59
CA THR A 37 -14.01 -36.38 0.56
C THR A 37 -14.07 -34.86 0.67
N ILE A 38 -13.22 -34.17 -0.11
CA ILE A 38 -13.66 -33.34 -1.24
C ILE A 38 -12.51 -33.26 -2.27
N SER A 39 -12.88 -33.58 -3.51
CA SER A 39 -12.19 -33.53 -4.79
C SER A 39 -10.84 -32.81 -4.86
N ASN A 40 -9.80 -33.61 -5.13
CA ASN A 40 -8.61 -33.18 -5.86
C ASN A 40 -9.00 -32.71 -7.27
N VAL A 41 -8.60 -31.50 -7.65
CA VAL A 41 -8.19 -31.22 -9.02
C VAL A 41 -6.80 -30.58 -8.95
N LEU A 42 -5.87 -31.31 -9.53
CA LEU A 42 -4.44 -31.14 -9.49
C LEU A 42 -3.99 -29.92 -10.29
N LEU A 43 -3.02 -29.20 -9.72
CA LEU A 43 -1.91 -28.60 -10.46
C LEU A 43 -1.34 -29.62 -11.45
N PRO A 44 -1.13 -29.22 -12.72
CA PRO A 44 0.25 -29.16 -13.18
C PRO A 44 0.50 -27.93 -14.08
N LEU A 45 1.75 -27.79 -14.53
CA LEU A 45 2.36 -26.68 -15.28
C LEU A 45 2.81 -25.56 -14.30
N PHE A 46 4.09 -25.40 -13.95
CA PHE A 46 5.27 -25.39 -14.82
C PHE A 46 6.53 -25.77 -14.01
N HIS A 47 7.16 -26.88 -14.36
CA HIS A 47 8.57 -27.13 -14.07
C HIS A 47 9.27 -27.58 -15.34
N ARG A 48 10.55 -27.17 -15.48
CA ARG A 48 11.50 -27.30 -16.61
C ARG A 48 11.30 -26.27 -17.74
N HIS A 49 12.31 -25.59 -18.30
CA HIS A 49 13.78 -25.70 -18.23
C HIS A 49 14.43 -24.30 -18.22
N ARG A 50 15.50 -24.14 -17.45
CA ARG A 50 16.60 -23.20 -17.74
C ARG A 50 17.51 -23.88 -18.77
N LEU A 51 17.86 -23.14 -19.80
CA LEU A 51 19.19 -23.01 -20.45
C LEU A 51 18.94 -22.48 -21.86
N ASP A 52 19.56 -21.36 -22.17
CA ASP A 52 20.13 -21.07 -23.50
C ASP A 52 21.00 -19.82 -23.33
N ASP A 53 22.27 -20.10 -23.01
CA ASP A 53 23.38 -19.20 -23.18
C ASP A 53 23.55 -18.96 -24.70
N LEU A 54 23.36 -17.71 -25.15
CA LEU A 54 23.81 -17.31 -26.48
C LEU A 54 25.24 -16.79 -26.36
N LEU A 55 26.19 -17.72 -26.38
CA LEU A 55 27.59 -17.47 -26.74
C LEU A 55 27.62 -17.06 -28.22
N PHE A 56 27.89 -15.78 -28.50
CA PHE A 56 28.27 -15.36 -29.83
C PHE A 56 29.78 -15.58 -30.02
N PHE A 57 30.13 -16.58 -30.84
CA PHE A 57 31.46 -16.76 -31.38
C PHE A 57 31.84 -15.52 -32.20
N SER A 58 32.96 -14.88 -31.83
CA SER A 58 33.62 -13.87 -32.64
C SER A 58 34.68 -14.56 -33.49
N SER A 59 34.47 -14.60 -34.82
CA SER A 59 35.53 -14.90 -35.77
C SER A 59 35.85 -13.62 -36.53
N ALA A 60 37.11 -13.20 -36.45
CA ALA A 60 37.63 -12.00 -37.08
C ALA A 60 38.14 -12.30 -38.49
N THR A 61 37.73 -11.49 -39.47
CA THR A 61 38.57 -11.08 -40.61
C THR A 61 38.13 -9.69 -41.12
N ALA A 62 39.13 -8.94 -41.58
CA ALA A 62 39.21 -7.51 -41.89
C ALA A 62 38.12 -6.90 -42.81
N SER A 63 37.78 -5.61 -42.64
CA SER A 63 38.53 -4.49 -43.25
C SER A 63 37.76 -3.16 -43.14
N ALA A 64 38.50 -2.06 -43.15
CA ALA A 64 38.09 -0.71 -42.77
C ALA A 64 37.19 -0.01 -43.81
N ASP A 65 35.87 0.12 -43.51
CA ASP A 65 34.96 1.13 -44.12
C ASP A 65 33.71 1.46 -43.24
N LYS A 66 33.62 0.93 -42.01
CA LYS A 66 32.40 1.04 -41.19
C LYS A 66 32.24 2.37 -40.44
N GLY A 67 33.32 3.13 -40.23
CA GLY A 67 33.32 4.33 -39.40
C GLY A 67 32.49 5.48 -39.99
N GLN A 68 32.70 5.80 -41.26
CA GLN A 68 32.11 6.97 -41.93
C GLN A 68 30.62 6.79 -42.25
N LYS A 69 30.22 5.59 -42.71
CA LYS A 69 28.79 5.24 -42.97
C LYS A 69 27.94 5.18 -41.70
N SER A 70 28.50 4.79 -40.54
CA SER A 70 27.72 4.74 -39.30
C SER A 70 27.43 6.13 -38.73
N SER A 71 28.37 7.07 -38.89
CA SER A 71 28.25 8.47 -38.45
C SER A 71 27.16 9.21 -39.25
N GLN A 72 27.24 9.17 -40.58
CA GLN A 72 26.23 9.76 -41.49
C GLN A 72 24.82 9.20 -41.23
N ARG A 73 24.74 7.90 -40.89
CA ARG A 73 23.50 7.18 -40.65
C ARG A 73 22.85 7.54 -39.32
N SER A 74 23.66 7.78 -38.30
CA SER A 74 23.14 8.28 -37.02
C SER A 74 22.62 9.71 -37.16
N HIS A 75 23.25 10.52 -38.01
CA HIS A 75 22.91 11.93 -38.25
C HIS A 75 21.52 12.11 -38.87
N PHE A 76 21.17 11.36 -39.93
CA PHE A 76 19.85 11.52 -40.59
C PHE A 76 18.68 11.17 -39.66
N VAL A 77 18.83 10.15 -38.80
CA VAL A 77 17.78 9.77 -37.85
C VAL A 77 17.62 10.84 -36.79
N VAL A 78 18.73 11.39 -36.28
CA VAL A 78 18.71 12.48 -35.29
C VAL A 78 17.99 13.71 -35.87
N GLU A 79 18.34 14.10 -37.09
CA GLU A 79 17.74 15.25 -37.76
C GLU A 79 16.23 15.07 -37.99
N TYR A 80 15.80 13.89 -38.46
CA TYR A 80 14.38 13.56 -38.59
C TYR A 80 13.64 13.58 -37.24
N LEU A 81 14.26 13.05 -36.17
CA LEU A 81 13.65 13.05 -34.83
C LEU A 81 13.46 14.48 -34.29
N ILE A 82 14.39 15.38 -34.58
CA ILE A 82 14.26 16.79 -34.19
C ILE A 82 13.18 17.48 -35.03
N ASN A 83 13.31 17.42 -36.36
CA ASN A 83 12.48 18.21 -37.27
C ASN A 83 11.05 17.69 -37.41
N SER A 84 10.87 16.36 -37.43
CA SER A 84 9.56 15.73 -37.70
C SER A 84 8.87 15.16 -36.46
N CYS A 85 9.62 14.78 -35.42
CA CYS A 85 9.06 14.30 -34.14
C CYS A 85 9.12 15.36 -33.01
N GLY A 86 9.70 16.54 -33.28
CA GLY A 86 9.77 17.68 -32.36
C GLY A 86 10.63 17.43 -31.13
N LEU A 87 11.58 16.49 -31.18
CA LEU A 87 12.45 16.16 -30.04
C LEU A 87 13.55 17.20 -29.87
N SER A 88 14.03 17.38 -28.63
CA SER A 88 15.26 18.15 -28.41
C SER A 88 16.49 17.40 -28.94
N SER A 89 17.57 18.13 -29.24
CA SER A 89 18.81 17.52 -29.75
C SER A 89 19.37 16.41 -28.84
N THR A 90 19.25 16.58 -27.52
CA THR A 90 19.70 15.59 -26.53
C THR A 90 18.82 14.34 -26.51
N GLU A 91 17.50 14.50 -26.58
CA GLU A 91 16.55 13.38 -26.67
C GLU A 91 16.70 12.59 -27.97
N ALA A 92 16.82 13.29 -29.10
CA ALA A 92 16.99 12.69 -30.41
C ALA A 92 18.29 11.88 -30.49
N SER A 93 19.40 12.42 -29.97
CA SER A 93 20.69 11.73 -29.89
C SER A 93 20.67 10.49 -29.00
N LYS A 94 19.87 10.49 -27.94
CA LYS A 94 19.70 9.30 -27.07
C LYS A 94 18.85 8.24 -27.73
N ALA A 95 17.74 8.65 -28.35
CA ALA A 95 16.82 7.75 -29.05
C ALA A 95 17.47 7.10 -30.28
N SER A 96 18.26 7.86 -31.04
CA SER A 96 18.91 7.39 -32.27
C SER A 96 19.84 6.20 -32.05
N LYS A 97 20.48 6.09 -30.87
CA LYS A 97 21.32 4.94 -30.50
C LYS A 97 20.56 3.60 -30.58
N SER A 98 19.29 3.61 -30.17
CA SER A 98 18.42 2.42 -30.23
C SER A 98 17.90 2.13 -31.66
N LEU A 99 18.06 3.10 -32.55
CA LEU A 99 17.56 3.11 -33.93
C LEU A 99 18.68 3.05 -34.97
N ALA A 100 19.93 2.83 -34.54
CA ALA A 100 21.12 2.85 -35.41
C ALA A 100 21.03 1.86 -36.60
N HIS A 101 20.19 0.83 -36.47
CA HIS A 101 19.98 -0.19 -37.49
C HIS A 101 18.88 0.19 -38.52
N LEU A 102 18.13 1.29 -38.33
CA LEU A 102 17.10 1.71 -39.28
C LEU A 102 17.73 2.31 -40.55
N LYS A 103 17.19 1.93 -41.72
CA LYS A 103 17.64 2.41 -43.04
C LYS A 103 16.73 3.51 -43.60
N SER A 104 15.55 3.70 -43.01
CA SER A 104 14.51 4.60 -43.52
C SER A 104 13.59 5.05 -42.39
N THR A 105 13.05 6.27 -42.53
CA THR A 105 12.06 6.88 -41.65
C THR A 105 10.65 6.31 -41.87
N LYS A 106 10.39 5.67 -43.02
CA LYS A 106 9.06 5.10 -43.38
C LYS A 106 8.48 4.17 -42.31
N ARG A 107 9.34 3.41 -41.63
CA ARG A 107 8.93 2.52 -40.52
C ARG A 107 8.47 3.32 -39.30
N ILE A 108 9.13 4.43 -39.00
CA ILE A 108 8.77 5.33 -37.91
C ILE A 108 7.42 5.99 -38.23
N ASP A 109 7.26 6.53 -39.45
CA ASP A 109 6.00 7.13 -39.89
C ASP A 109 4.83 6.14 -39.86
N ALA A 110 5.04 4.90 -40.30
CA ALA A 110 4.03 3.85 -40.26
C ALA A 110 3.65 3.49 -38.82
N PHE A 111 4.64 3.36 -37.93
CA PHE A 111 4.42 3.11 -36.51
C PHE A 111 3.62 4.24 -35.85
N LEU A 112 4.00 5.50 -36.08
CA LEU A 112 3.31 6.67 -35.54
C LEU A 112 1.88 6.78 -36.06
N ARG A 113 1.65 6.59 -37.37
CA ARG A 113 0.30 6.56 -37.95
C ARG A 113 -0.56 5.46 -37.34
N SER A 114 0.00 4.26 -37.14
CA SER A 114 -0.72 3.16 -36.51
C SER A 114 -1.10 3.49 -35.06
N LEU A 115 -0.20 4.10 -34.27
CA LEU A 115 -0.55 4.53 -32.91
C LEU A 115 -1.58 5.67 -32.88
N ARG A 116 -1.55 6.61 -33.83
CA ARG A 116 -2.62 7.61 -33.99
C ARG A 116 -3.97 6.94 -34.21
N SER A 117 -4.03 5.92 -35.07
CA SER A 117 -5.26 5.14 -35.30
C SER A 117 -5.76 4.42 -34.04
N GLN A 118 -4.89 4.16 -33.06
CA GLN A 118 -5.24 3.57 -31.77
C GLN A 118 -5.63 4.61 -30.70
N GLY A 119 -5.68 5.90 -31.06
CA GLY A 119 -6.14 7.00 -30.22
C GLY A 119 -5.04 7.70 -29.41
N PHE A 120 -3.76 7.57 -29.80
CA PHE A 120 -2.66 8.30 -29.16
C PHE A 120 -2.53 9.71 -29.76
N ASP A 121 -2.40 10.72 -28.89
CA ASP A 121 -2.13 12.11 -29.28
C ASP A 121 -0.64 12.34 -29.60
N ASP A 122 -0.34 13.42 -30.32
CA ASP A 122 1.03 13.73 -30.76
C ASP A 122 1.99 13.94 -29.58
N ALA A 123 1.50 14.44 -28.44
CA ALA A 123 2.28 14.58 -27.21
C ALA A 123 2.72 13.21 -26.65
N SER A 124 1.81 12.23 -26.61
CA SER A 124 2.12 10.86 -26.19
C SER A 124 3.09 10.21 -27.18
N LEU A 125 2.89 10.42 -28.49
CA LEU A 125 3.78 9.88 -29.52
C LEU A 125 5.21 10.39 -29.39
N ARG A 126 5.39 11.71 -29.24
CA ARG A 126 6.71 12.31 -28.95
C ARG A 126 7.35 11.68 -27.72
N THR A 127 6.56 11.46 -26.66
CA THR A 127 7.04 10.83 -25.43
C THR A 127 7.46 9.37 -25.65
N ILE A 128 6.72 8.59 -26.45
CA ILE A 128 7.07 7.21 -26.81
C ILE A 128 8.41 7.19 -27.55
N VAL A 129 8.59 8.05 -28.55
CA VAL A 129 9.82 8.10 -29.35
C VAL A 129 11.03 8.51 -28.50
N SER A 130 10.85 9.48 -27.59
CA SER A 130 11.90 9.93 -26.65
C SER A 130 12.30 8.84 -25.63
N ARG A 131 11.31 8.26 -24.94
CA ARG A 131 11.54 7.40 -23.77
C ARG A 131 11.65 5.92 -24.10
N CYS A 132 11.00 5.49 -25.18
CA CYS A 132 10.81 4.10 -25.55
C CYS A 132 11.18 3.84 -27.03
N PRO A 133 12.36 4.29 -27.52
CA PRO A 133 12.70 4.17 -28.94
C PRO A 133 12.70 2.70 -29.42
N ASN A 134 12.98 1.75 -28.53
CA ASN A 134 12.90 0.32 -28.81
C ASN A 134 11.51 -0.15 -29.26
N TRP A 135 10.44 0.61 -29.00
CA TRP A 135 9.10 0.22 -29.44
C TRP A 135 8.94 0.24 -30.95
N LEU A 136 9.73 1.07 -31.63
CA LEU A 136 9.76 1.15 -33.09
C LEU A 136 10.21 -0.18 -33.73
N ASN A 137 10.83 -1.06 -32.94
CA ASN A 137 11.23 -2.40 -33.38
C ASN A 137 10.10 -3.43 -33.34
N TYR A 138 9.00 -3.15 -32.63
CA TYR A 138 7.84 -4.06 -32.58
C TYR A 138 6.89 -3.80 -33.76
N SER A 139 6.18 -4.84 -34.19
CA SER A 139 5.03 -4.69 -35.07
C SER A 139 3.86 -4.16 -34.25
N VAL A 140 3.28 -3.01 -34.65
CA VAL A 140 2.12 -2.45 -33.94
C VAL A 140 0.96 -3.46 -33.98
N GLU A 141 0.66 -4.01 -35.15
CA GLU A 141 -0.43 -4.97 -35.36
C GLU A 141 -0.24 -6.27 -34.57
N ARG A 142 0.97 -6.85 -34.57
CA ARG A 142 1.19 -8.17 -33.95
C ARG A 142 1.49 -8.07 -32.45
N ASN A 143 2.17 -7.02 -32.01
CA ASN A 143 2.68 -6.94 -30.63
C ASN A 143 1.92 -5.95 -29.75
N LEU A 144 1.53 -4.80 -30.29
CA LEU A 144 0.96 -3.70 -29.49
C LEU A 144 -0.57 -3.66 -29.55
N ALA A 145 -1.17 -3.89 -30.73
CA ALA A 145 -2.61 -3.87 -30.93
C ALA A 145 -3.36 -4.87 -30.05
N PRO A 146 -2.91 -6.14 -29.87
CA PRO A 146 -3.57 -7.06 -28.95
C PRO A 146 -3.52 -6.57 -27.49
N LYS A 147 -2.44 -5.88 -27.09
CA LYS A 147 -2.31 -5.31 -25.74
C LYS A 147 -3.20 -4.10 -25.56
N PHE A 148 -3.25 -3.21 -26.55
CA PHE A 148 -4.17 -2.06 -26.54
C PHE A 148 -5.62 -2.53 -26.41
N GLN A 149 -6.00 -3.53 -27.23
CA GLN A 149 -7.34 -4.08 -27.19
C GLN A 149 -7.67 -4.71 -25.84
N PHE A 150 -6.78 -5.56 -25.32
CA PHE A 150 -6.95 -6.18 -24.02
C PHE A 150 -7.17 -5.16 -22.89
N PHE A 151 -6.39 -4.08 -22.85
CA PHE A 151 -6.58 -3.03 -21.84
C PHE A 151 -7.84 -2.19 -22.10
N ARG A 152 -8.26 -2.00 -23.36
CA ARG A 152 -9.57 -1.40 -23.67
C ARG A 152 -10.73 -2.24 -23.13
N ASP A 153 -10.69 -3.55 -23.35
CA ASP A 153 -11.71 -4.48 -22.85
C ASP A 153 -11.75 -4.51 -21.31
N LEU A 154 -10.61 -4.27 -20.67
CA LEU A 154 -10.50 -4.10 -19.22
C LEU A 154 -11.07 -2.75 -18.73
N GLY A 155 -11.30 -1.77 -19.61
CA GLY A 155 -11.89 -0.47 -19.30
C GLY A 155 -10.93 0.71 -19.33
N PHE A 156 -9.78 0.60 -20.01
CA PHE A 156 -8.83 1.70 -20.21
C PHE A 156 -9.06 2.38 -21.56
N SER A 157 -9.18 3.70 -21.57
CA SER A 157 -9.37 4.49 -22.79
C SER A 157 -8.63 5.83 -22.74
N GLY A 158 -8.41 6.42 -23.92
CA GLY A 158 -7.80 7.74 -24.10
C GLY A 158 -6.51 7.94 -23.30
N SER A 159 -6.42 9.05 -22.59
CA SER A 159 -5.23 9.44 -21.80
C SER A 159 -4.86 8.43 -20.70
N ASN A 160 -5.81 7.65 -20.17
CA ASN A 160 -5.51 6.60 -19.19
C ASN A 160 -4.77 5.43 -19.81
N LEU A 161 -5.13 5.07 -21.05
CA LEU A 161 -4.41 4.07 -21.84
C LEU A 161 -3.02 4.62 -22.17
N SER A 162 -2.91 5.85 -22.68
CA SER A 162 -1.59 6.45 -22.96
C SER A 162 -0.68 6.49 -21.73
N ARG A 163 -1.20 6.89 -20.57
CA ARG A 163 -0.44 6.93 -19.31
C ARG A 163 0.04 5.54 -18.87
N LEU A 164 -0.83 4.53 -18.93
CA LEU A 164 -0.46 3.14 -18.63
C LEU A 164 0.73 2.68 -19.48
N PHE A 165 0.74 3.07 -20.75
CA PHE A 165 1.74 2.68 -21.72
C PHE A 165 3.06 3.45 -21.56
N LEU A 166 2.97 4.77 -21.35
CA LEU A 166 4.12 5.66 -21.18
C LEU A 166 4.86 5.47 -19.84
N SER A 167 4.12 5.24 -18.77
CA SER A 167 4.68 5.10 -17.43
C SER A 167 5.28 3.72 -17.16
N SER A 168 5.16 2.78 -18.10
CA SER A 168 5.63 1.40 -17.94
C SER A 168 6.13 0.82 -19.26
N ALA A 169 7.09 1.51 -19.88
CA ALA A 169 7.77 1.09 -21.11
C ALA A 169 8.16 -0.40 -21.14
N ASN A 170 8.62 -0.91 -19.99
CA ASN A 170 9.08 -2.29 -19.81
C ASN A 170 7.94 -3.33 -19.79
N VAL A 171 6.69 -2.94 -19.53
CA VAL A 171 5.54 -3.88 -19.60
C VAL A 171 5.35 -4.40 -21.01
N PHE A 172 5.80 -3.65 -22.03
CA PHE A 172 5.55 -3.99 -23.42
C PHE A 172 6.59 -4.92 -24.03
N SER A 173 7.72 -5.14 -23.36
CA SER A 173 8.57 -6.30 -23.65
C SER A 173 8.00 -7.60 -23.05
N LEU A 174 7.06 -7.52 -22.10
CA LEU A 174 6.43 -8.71 -21.52
C LEU A 174 5.40 -9.31 -22.47
N SER A 175 5.28 -10.64 -22.43
CA SER A 175 4.22 -11.35 -23.15
C SER A 175 2.85 -11.05 -22.55
N LEU A 176 1.86 -10.75 -23.40
CA LEU A 176 0.48 -10.55 -22.97
C LEU A 176 -0.06 -11.80 -22.27
N HIS A 177 -0.05 -12.93 -22.97
CA HIS A 177 -0.65 -14.17 -22.49
C HIS A 177 0.21 -14.91 -21.45
N ARG A 178 1.55 -14.85 -21.55
CA ARG A 178 2.42 -15.57 -20.60
C ARG A 178 2.70 -14.79 -19.31
N THR A 179 2.48 -13.48 -19.28
CA THR A 179 2.93 -12.65 -18.15
C THR A 179 1.88 -11.65 -17.70
N ILE A 180 1.37 -10.80 -18.59
CA ILE A 180 0.45 -9.73 -18.19
C ILE A 180 -0.88 -10.32 -17.71
N GLN A 181 -1.51 -11.15 -18.53
CA GLN A 181 -2.84 -11.72 -18.26
C GLN A 181 -2.85 -12.56 -16.98
N PRO A 182 -1.95 -13.56 -16.76
CA PRO A 182 -1.93 -14.34 -15.52
C PRO A 182 -1.76 -13.48 -14.27
N ARG A 183 -0.97 -12.39 -14.36
CA ARG A 183 -0.80 -11.46 -13.24
C ARG A 183 -2.09 -10.72 -12.91
N LEU A 184 -2.78 -10.21 -13.93
CA LEU A 184 -4.03 -9.51 -13.75
C LEU A 184 -5.14 -10.45 -13.26
N ASP A 185 -5.17 -11.69 -13.73
CA ASP A 185 -6.11 -12.73 -13.26
C ASP A 185 -5.91 -13.01 -11.76
N PHE A 186 -4.66 -13.10 -11.32
CA PHE A 186 -4.35 -13.21 -9.89
C PHE A 186 -4.89 -12.03 -9.08
N TRP A 187 -4.63 -10.79 -9.54
CA TRP A 187 -5.12 -9.60 -8.84
C TRP A 187 -6.65 -9.51 -8.86
N MET A 188 -7.28 -9.91 -9.97
CA MET A 188 -8.74 -10.00 -10.09
C MET A 188 -9.31 -10.93 -9.03
N ARG A 189 -8.76 -12.15 -8.91
CA ARG A 189 -9.18 -13.14 -7.91
C ARG A 189 -8.98 -12.64 -6.47
N LEU A 190 -7.83 -12.03 -6.19
CA LEU A 190 -7.52 -11.52 -4.86
C LEU A 190 -8.43 -10.35 -4.45
N LEU A 191 -8.72 -9.43 -5.37
CA LEU A 191 -9.54 -8.24 -5.09
C LEU A 191 -11.04 -8.50 -5.19
N GLY A 192 -11.45 -9.52 -5.96
CA GLY A 192 -12.84 -9.92 -6.19
C GLY A 192 -13.67 -8.92 -7.01
N SER A 193 -13.05 -7.96 -7.71
CA SER A 193 -13.77 -6.97 -8.52
C SER A 193 -12.90 -6.35 -9.61
N LYS A 194 -13.48 -6.24 -10.81
CA LYS A 194 -12.84 -5.61 -11.98
C LYS A 194 -12.61 -4.12 -11.73
N GLU A 195 -13.56 -3.44 -11.09
CA GLU A 195 -13.47 -2.02 -10.74
C GLU A 195 -12.30 -1.77 -9.79
N HIS A 196 -12.14 -2.62 -8.78
CA HIS A 196 -11.00 -2.54 -7.85
C HIS A 196 -9.68 -2.82 -8.55
N LEU A 197 -9.62 -3.79 -9.47
CA LEU A 197 -8.42 -4.06 -10.27
C LEU A 197 -8.04 -2.87 -11.13
N VAL A 198 -8.99 -2.30 -11.87
CA VAL A 198 -8.76 -1.12 -12.72
C VAL A 198 -8.27 0.06 -11.89
N LYS A 199 -8.90 0.32 -10.73
CA LYS A 199 -8.47 1.36 -9.79
C LYS A 199 -7.05 1.11 -9.26
N LEU A 200 -6.73 -0.14 -8.95
CA LEU A 200 -5.39 -0.55 -8.53
C LEU A 200 -4.35 -0.27 -9.62
N ILE A 201 -4.59 -0.72 -10.86
CA ILE A 201 -3.67 -0.49 -11.97
C ILE A 201 -3.48 1.01 -12.24
N LYS A 202 -4.57 1.79 -12.27
CA LYS A 202 -4.51 3.25 -12.51
C LYS A 202 -3.66 3.99 -11.47
N SER A 203 -3.67 3.54 -10.22
CA SER A 203 -2.92 4.15 -9.13
C SER A 203 -1.52 3.56 -8.94
N ASN A 204 -1.28 2.33 -9.41
CA ASN A 204 -0.11 1.52 -9.04
C ASN A 204 0.34 0.61 -10.20
N LEU A 205 1.09 1.17 -11.15
CA LEU A 205 1.56 0.42 -12.33
C LEU A 205 2.57 -0.69 -12.03
N TRP A 206 3.18 -0.69 -10.85
CA TRP A 206 4.08 -1.77 -10.42
C TRP A 206 3.37 -3.11 -10.31
N VAL A 207 2.03 -3.13 -10.19
CA VAL A 207 1.18 -4.32 -10.08
C VAL A 207 1.33 -5.24 -11.28
N ILE A 208 1.60 -4.66 -12.45
CA ILE A 208 1.85 -5.40 -13.70
C ILE A 208 3.32 -5.87 -13.78
N ASN A 209 4.24 -5.05 -13.27
CA ASN A 209 5.68 -5.29 -13.37
C ASN A 209 6.23 -6.27 -12.32
N SER A 210 5.63 -6.31 -11.14
CA SER A 210 6.17 -7.07 -10.00
C SER A 210 5.92 -8.56 -10.18
N SER A 211 6.92 -9.38 -9.86
CA SER A 211 6.73 -10.84 -9.78
C SER A 211 5.81 -11.17 -8.63
N ILE A 212 4.71 -11.82 -8.97
CA ILE A 212 3.73 -12.31 -8.00
C ILE A 212 4.36 -13.42 -7.16
N GLU A 213 5.09 -14.31 -7.81
CA GLU A 213 5.68 -15.51 -7.24
C GLU A 213 6.77 -15.19 -6.22
N ARG A 214 7.62 -14.20 -6.52
CA ARG A 214 8.80 -13.88 -5.70
C ARG A 214 8.51 -12.94 -4.54
N VAL A 215 7.46 -12.12 -4.63
CA VAL A 215 7.22 -11.03 -3.67
C VAL A 215 5.82 -11.13 -3.06
N ILE A 216 4.80 -11.23 -3.90
CA ILE A 216 3.41 -11.11 -3.46
C ILE A 216 2.93 -12.40 -2.77
N MET A 217 3.17 -13.56 -3.38
CA MET A 217 2.77 -14.86 -2.84
C MET A 217 3.41 -15.20 -1.49
N PRO A 218 4.72 -14.98 -1.27
CA PRO A 218 5.32 -15.18 0.04
C PRO A 218 4.67 -14.29 1.11
N ASN A 219 4.43 -13.01 0.81
CA ASN A 219 3.81 -12.10 1.77
C ASN A 219 2.34 -12.46 2.06
N LEU A 220 1.59 -12.93 1.07
CA LEU A 220 0.23 -13.45 1.29
C LEU A 220 0.25 -14.72 2.14
N SER A 221 1.21 -15.61 1.92
CA SER A 221 1.37 -16.82 2.72
C SER A 221 1.67 -16.47 4.18
N LEU A 222 2.57 -15.51 4.41
CA LEU A 222 2.85 -14.99 5.76
C LEU A 222 1.61 -14.37 6.42
N LEU A 223 0.80 -13.63 5.67
CA LEU A 223 -0.46 -13.08 6.20
C LEU A 223 -1.44 -14.20 6.59
N ARG A 224 -1.55 -15.26 5.78
CA ARG A 224 -2.38 -16.43 6.08
C ARG A 224 -1.87 -17.19 7.30
N GLU A 225 -0.56 -17.37 7.45
CA GLU A 225 0.08 -17.92 8.65
C GLU A 225 -0.24 -17.08 9.90
N CYS A 226 -0.43 -15.77 9.75
CA CYS A 226 -0.91 -14.88 10.80
C CYS A 226 -2.45 -14.88 10.98
N GLY A 227 -3.18 -15.81 10.35
CA GLY A 227 -4.64 -15.88 10.44
C GLY A 227 -5.39 -14.78 9.67
N ILE A 228 -4.71 -14.07 8.76
CA ILE A 228 -5.32 -13.01 7.95
C ILE A 228 -5.75 -13.60 6.60
N SER A 229 -7.07 -13.60 6.37
CA SER A 229 -7.64 -14.06 5.10
C SER A 229 -7.34 -13.11 3.94
N ASP A 230 -7.34 -13.66 2.72
CA ASP A 230 -7.18 -12.89 1.48
C ASP A 230 -8.23 -11.77 1.36
N GLN A 231 -9.46 -12.00 1.82
CA GLN A 231 -10.51 -10.99 1.82
C GLN A 231 -10.19 -9.80 2.74
N ARG A 232 -9.62 -10.05 3.93
CA ARG A 232 -9.16 -8.99 4.84
C ARG A 232 -7.96 -8.26 4.25
N THR A 233 -7.01 -8.99 3.67
CA THR A 233 -5.86 -8.43 2.97
C THR A 233 -6.31 -7.51 1.82
N ALA A 234 -7.23 -7.95 0.98
CA ALA A 234 -7.77 -7.17 -0.13
C ALA A 234 -8.35 -5.82 0.31
N ARG A 235 -9.01 -5.75 1.48
CA ARG A 235 -9.51 -4.48 2.04
C ARG A 235 -8.38 -3.46 2.26
N VAL A 236 -7.23 -3.92 2.74
CA VAL A 236 -6.04 -3.08 2.97
C VAL A 236 -5.38 -2.73 1.64
N LEU A 237 -5.25 -3.69 0.73
CA LEU A 237 -4.63 -3.46 -0.57
C LEU A 237 -5.38 -2.42 -1.41
N ARG A 238 -6.70 -2.31 -1.28
CA ARG A 238 -7.46 -1.24 -1.94
C ARG A 238 -7.05 0.18 -1.52
N ARG A 239 -6.52 0.34 -0.30
CA ARG A 239 -6.07 1.63 0.23
C ARG A 239 -4.57 1.82 0.07
N THR A 240 -3.80 0.76 0.29
CA THR A 240 -2.34 0.82 0.27
C THR A 240 -1.77 -0.42 -0.40
N PRO A 241 -1.77 -0.43 -1.74
CA PRO A 241 -1.23 -1.55 -2.51
C PRO A 241 0.23 -1.87 -2.19
N THR A 242 1.01 -0.83 -1.87
CA THR A 242 2.45 -0.95 -1.59
C THR A 242 2.77 -1.84 -0.38
N PHE A 243 1.78 -2.10 0.49
CA PHE A 243 1.90 -2.97 1.66
C PHE A 243 2.43 -4.37 1.32
N ILE A 244 1.87 -5.01 0.29
CA ILE A 244 2.23 -6.39 -0.09
C ILE A 244 3.47 -6.46 -0.99
N ARG A 245 3.97 -5.31 -1.46
CA ARG A 245 5.13 -5.22 -2.37
C ARG A 245 6.48 -5.29 -1.64
N ARG A 246 6.49 -5.20 -0.29
CA ARG A 246 7.73 -5.27 0.48
C ARG A 246 8.47 -6.57 0.17
N SER A 247 9.80 -6.56 0.22
CA SER A 247 10.54 -7.82 0.11
C SER A 247 10.13 -8.76 1.26
N PRO A 248 10.05 -10.09 1.04
CA PRO A 248 9.62 -11.02 2.06
C PRO A 248 10.39 -10.91 3.38
N LYS A 249 11.71 -10.67 3.32
CA LYS A 249 12.55 -10.39 4.50
C LYS A 249 12.07 -9.17 5.30
N LYS A 250 11.80 -8.04 4.62
CA LYS A 250 11.32 -6.81 5.27
C LYS A 250 9.87 -6.93 5.75
N PHE A 251 9.08 -7.81 5.13
CA PHE A 251 7.71 -8.07 5.55
C PHE A 251 7.68 -8.94 6.82
N ARG A 252 8.54 -9.96 6.90
CA ARG A 252 8.73 -10.76 8.10
C ARG A 252 9.21 -9.92 9.29
N ALA A 253 10.23 -9.07 9.08
CA ALA A 253 10.68 -8.14 10.13
C ALA A 253 9.58 -7.17 10.60
N LEU A 254 8.63 -6.80 9.72
CA LEU A 254 7.48 -5.98 10.09
C LEU A 254 6.50 -6.76 10.98
N ILE A 255 6.27 -8.04 10.67
CA ILE A 255 5.46 -8.95 11.49
C ILE A 255 6.09 -9.09 12.89
N GLU A 256 7.38 -9.43 12.94
CA GLU A 256 8.13 -9.56 14.20
C GLU A 256 8.10 -8.27 15.02
N ARG A 257 8.23 -7.11 14.38
CA ARG A 257 8.13 -5.80 15.04
C ARG A 257 6.75 -5.56 15.66
N VAL A 258 5.66 -5.92 14.97
CA VAL A 258 4.30 -5.78 15.51
C VAL A 258 4.08 -6.72 16.70
N GLU A 259 4.60 -7.94 16.63
CA GLU A 259 4.56 -8.91 17.74
C GLU A 259 5.37 -8.41 18.94
N GLY A 260 6.57 -7.87 18.71
CA GLY A 260 7.41 -7.27 19.75
C GLY A 260 6.78 -6.04 20.43
N MET A 261 5.84 -5.36 19.76
CA MET A 261 5.03 -4.29 20.37
C MET A 261 3.82 -4.81 21.16
N GLY A 262 3.68 -6.13 21.26
CA GLY A 262 2.65 -6.81 22.05
C GLY A 262 1.31 -6.92 21.34
N VAL A 263 1.24 -6.82 20.01
CA VAL A 263 -0.01 -7.08 19.26
C VAL A 263 -0.02 -8.55 18.81
N PRO A 264 -0.89 -9.42 19.36
CA PRO A 264 -0.94 -10.83 18.98
C PRO A 264 -1.46 -11.03 17.54
N ARG A 265 -0.99 -12.06 16.83
CA ARG A 265 -1.49 -12.42 15.48
C ARG A 265 -3.00 -12.67 15.44
N SER A 266 -3.55 -13.26 16.51
CA SER A 266 -4.98 -13.51 16.65
C SER A 266 -5.82 -12.24 16.81
N SER A 267 -5.20 -11.09 17.12
CA SER A 267 -5.91 -9.84 17.32
C SER A 267 -6.52 -9.30 16.03
N GLY A 268 -7.75 -8.81 16.12
CA GLY A 268 -8.38 -8.03 15.05
C GLY A 268 -7.55 -6.79 14.64
N MET A 269 -6.71 -6.27 15.54
CA MET A 269 -5.84 -5.12 15.32
C MET A 269 -4.52 -5.45 14.61
N PHE A 270 -4.15 -6.73 14.50
CA PHE A 270 -2.84 -7.13 13.94
C PHE A 270 -2.61 -6.60 12.53
N LEU A 271 -3.59 -6.80 11.63
CA LEU A 271 -3.52 -6.30 10.26
C LEU A 271 -3.46 -4.76 10.20
N TRP A 272 -4.14 -4.07 11.11
CA TRP A 272 -4.13 -2.60 11.16
C TRP A 272 -2.79 -2.08 11.69
N ALA A 273 -2.19 -2.75 12.67
CA ALA A 273 -0.85 -2.44 13.17
C ALA A 273 0.21 -2.63 12.08
N LEU A 274 0.16 -3.75 11.34
CA LEU A 274 1.02 -3.98 10.17
C LEU A 274 0.87 -2.88 9.13
N TRP A 275 -0.38 -2.50 8.83
CA TRP A 275 -0.67 -1.45 7.87
C TRP A 275 -0.12 -0.09 8.29
N VAL A 276 -0.32 0.30 9.55
CA VAL A 276 0.19 1.56 10.11
C VAL A 276 1.71 1.59 10.12
N LEU A 277 2.38 0.55 10.61
CA LEU A 277 3.84 0.49 10.64
C LEU A 277 4.48 0.35 9.27
N ASN A 278 3.72 -0.10 8.25
CA ASN A 278 4.18 -0.02 6.86
C ASN A 278 4.21 1.43 6.35
N LEU A 279 3.31 2.29 6.82
CA LEU A 279 3.22 3.71 6.42
C LEU A 279 4.14 4.61 7.26
N VAL A 280 4.36 4.26 8.52
CA VAL A 280 5.12 5.06 9.48
C VAL A 280 6.53 4.49 9.64
N SER A 281 7.53 5.25 9.17
CA SER A 281 8.93 4.90 9.40
C SER A 281 9.25 4.88 10.89
N GLU A 282 10.32 4.19 11.27
CA GLU A 282 10.74 4.10 12.67
C GLU A 282 11.03 5.47 13.29
N ALA A 283 11.70 6.37 12.56
CA ALA A 283 11.91 7.75 12.99
C ALA A 283 10.59 8.49 13.26
N LYS A 284 9.61 8.39 12.36
CA LYS A 284 8.28 9.01 12.53
C LYS A 284 7.50 8.36 13.68
N PHE A 285 7.65 7.06 13.88
CA PHE A 285 7.03 6.37 15.01
C PHE A 285 7.56 6.91 16.35
N ASN A 286 8.89 7.01 16.47
CA ASN A 286 9.55 7.53 17.67
C ASN A 286 9.23 9.01 17.91
N ALA A 287 9.10 9.81 16.85
CA ALA A 287 8.69 11.20 16.97
C ALA A 287 7.27 11.34 17.51
N LYS A 288 6.31 10.55 17.00
CA LYS A 288 4.94 10.51 17.53
C LYS A 288 4.90 10.02 18.97
N LEU A 289 5.73 9.05 19.32
CA LEU A 289 5.87 8.60 20.71
C LEU A 289 6.35 9.74 21.63
N ARG A 290 7.32 10.55 21.19
CA ARG A 290 7.75 11.76 21.94
C ARG A 290 6.63 12.78 22.09
N VAL A 291 5.81 12.99 21.06
CA VAL A 291 4.63 13.87 21.17
C VAL A 291 3.69 13.35 22.25
N MET A 292 3.38 12.05 22.30
CA MET A 292 2.49 11.53 23.34
C MET A 292 3.13 11.65 24.74
N ARG A 293 4.44 11.42 24.87
CA ARG A 293 5.18 11.64 26.12
C ARG A 293 5.13 13.08 26.62
N SER A 294 5.16 14.08 25.73
CA SER A 294 5.07 15.48 26.14
C SER A 294 3.70 15.85 26.73
N PHE A 295 2.67 15.02 26.52
CA PHE A 295 1.37 15.13 27.19
C PHE A 295 1.24 14.23 28.42
N GLY A 296 2.31 13.54 28.85
CA GLY A 296 2.33 12.73 30.06
C GLY A 296 2.07 11.24 29.85
N TRP A 297 2.01 10.74 28.60
CA TRP A 297 1.97 9.28 28.39
C TRP A 297 3.30 8.64 28.71
N SER A 298 3.28 7.55 29.47
CA SER A 298 4.35 6.57 29.56
C SER A 298 4.41 5.69 28.31
N ASP A 299 5.53 5.00 28.11
CA ASP A 299 5.67 4.02 27.04
C ASP A 299 4.66 2.89 27.16
N VAL A 300 4.38 2.46 28.40
CA VAL A 300 3.42 1.40 28.69
C VAL A 300 2.03 1.80 28.18
N GLU A 301 1.60 3.03 28.47
CA GLU A 301 0.33 3.59 28.01
C GLU A 301 0.31 3.77 26.49
N PHE A 302 1.41 4.26 25.89
CA PHE A 302 1.51 4.41 24.45
C PHE A 302 1.35 3.07 23.71
N PHE A 303 2.05 2.02 24.15
CA PHE A 303 1.93 0.71 23.54
C PHE A 303 0.57 0.06 23.86
N ALA A 304 -0.02 0.32 25.03
CA ALA A 304 -1.39 -0.12 25.32
C ALA A 304 -2.42 0.53 24.38
N ALA A 305 -2.29 1.83 24.13
CA ALA A 305 -3.09 2.56 23.15
C ALA A 305 -2.88 2.02 21.74
N PHE A 306 -1.63 1.77 21.33
CA PHE A 306 -1.29 1.21 20.03
C PHE A 306 -1.92 -0.17 19.80
N ARG A 307 -1.92 -1.04 20.82
CA ARG A 307 -2.58 -2.36 20.75
C ARG A 307 -4.09 -2.26 20.59
N LYS A 308 -4.71 -1.24 21.20
CA LYS A 308 -6.17 -1.00 21.15
C LYS A 308 -6.63 -0.38 19.85
N ASP A 309 -5.94 0.65 19.36
CA ASP A 309 -6.25 1.28 18.08
C ASP A 309 -4.98 1.84 17.41
N PRO A 310 -4.25 1.06 16.60
CA PRO A 310 -3.01 1.53 15.99
C PRO A 310 -3.23 2.69 15.01
N LEU A 311 -4.48 2.93 14.56
CA LEU A 311 -4.79 3.91 13.52
C LEU A 311 -4.54 5.35 13.96
N PHE A 312 -4.46 5.67 15.26
CA PHE A 312 -4.15 7.05 15.66
C PHE A 312 -2.77 7.51 15.14
N LEU A 313 -1.83 6.58 14.94
CA LEU A 313 -0.52 6.87 14.38
C LEU A 313 -0.54 7.15 12.87
N SER A 314 -1.68 7.09 12.18
CA SER A 314 -1.78 7.58 10.80
C SER A 314 -1.78 9.12 10.72
N ASN A 315 -2.09 9.81 11.81
CA ASN A 315 -2.02 11.28 11.89
C ASN A 315 -0.57 11.78 11.81
N SER A 316 -0.37 13.03 11.40
CA SER A 316 0.92 13.71 11.54
C SER A 316 1.24 14.03 13.01
N GLU A 317 2.46 14.44 13.29
CA GLU A 317 2.89 14.84 14.64
C GLU A 317 2.12 16.07 15.12
N GLU A 318 1.94 17.06 14.24
CA GLU A 318 1.20 18.29 14.49
C GLU A 318 -0.27 18.00 14.78
N MET A 319 -0.88 17.08 14.02
CA MET A 319 -2.28 16.70 14.23
C MET A 319 -2.47 15.90 15.52
N LEU A 320 -1.50 15.05 15.91
CA LEU A 320 -1.54 14.39 17.22
C LEU A 320 -1.43 15.41 18.35
N HIS A 321 -0.50 16.35 18.24
CA HIS A 321 -0.34 17.44 19.21
C HIS A 321 -1.61 18.28 19.34
N ALA A 322 -2.23 18.69 18.22
CA ALA A 322 -3.47 19.45 18.24
C ALA A 322 -4.62 18.68 18.90
N LYS A 323 -4.78 17.39 18.58
CA LYS A 323 -5.81 16.54 19.18
C LYS A 323 -5.58 16.31 20.67
N MET A 324 -4.34 16.08 21.10
CA MET A 324 -4.00 15.95 22.51
C MET A 324 -4.20 17.26 23.27
N THR A 325 -3.80 18.40 22.67
CA THR A 325 -4.05 19.74 23.23
C THR A 325 -5.54 19.94 23.47
N PHE A 326 -6.37 19.67 22.47
CA PHE A 326 -7.82 19.77 22.59
C PHE A 326 -8.37 18.84 23.69
N LEU A 327 -8.05 17.54 23.65
CA LEU A 327 -8.61 16.57 24.58
C LEU A 327 -8.17 16.79 26.04
N VAL A 328 -6.89 17.13 26.26
CA VAL A 328 -6.35 17.28 27.61
C VAL A 328 -6.58 18.70 28.15
N LYS A 329 -6.26 19.74 27.37
CA LYS A 329 -6.29 21.13 27.87
C LYS A 329 -7.66 21.79 27.74
N GLU A 330 -8.39 21.56 26.65
CA GLU A 330 -9.69 22.22 26.43
C GLU A 330 -10.86 21.39 27.00
N VAL A 331 -10.87 20.08 26.75
CA VAL A 331 -11.93 19.19 27.25
C VAL A 331 -11.68 18.78 28.72
N GLY A 332 -10.42 18.73 29.15
CA GLY A 332 -10.06 18.39 30.53
C GLY A 332 -9.97 16.89 30.82
N PHE A 333 -9.64 16.06 29.83
CA PHE A 333 -9.34 14.64 30.08
C PHE A 333 -7.93 14.45 30.63
N GLU A 334 -7.79 13.49 31.54
CA GLU A 334 -6.46 13.06 31.96
C GLU A 334 -5.75 12.34 30.81
N PRO A 335 -4.43 12.53 30.61
CA PRO A 335 -3.70 11.88 29.53
C PRO A 335 -3.86 10.35 29.52
N VAL A 336 -3.87 9.72 30.69
CA VAL A 336 -4.11 8.28 30.86
C VAL A 336 -5.49 7.84 30.39
N GLU A 337 -6.53 8.67 30.57
CA GLU A 337 -7.88 8.37 30.08
C GLU A 337 -7.90 8.36 28.55
N VAL A 338 -7.16 9.27 27.91
CA VAL A 338 -6.99 9.29 26.45
C VAL A 338 -6.22 8.05 25.98
N ALA A 339 -5.18 7.62 26.69
CA ALA A 339 -4.42 6.40 26.37
C ALA A 339 -5.29 5.15 26.48
N PHE A 340 -6.16 5.10 27.48
CA PHE A 340 -7.09 3.99 27.68
C PHE A 340 -8.18 3.94 26.59
N HIS A 341 -8.53 5.10 26.02
CA HIS A 341 -9.51 5.26 24.95
C HIS A 341 -8.93 6.00 23.73
N PRO A 342 -8.05 5.39 22.92
CA PRO A 342 -7.36 6.09 21.84
C PRO A 342 -8.23 6.41 20.61
N LYS A 343 -9.47 5.86 20.55
CA LYS A 343 -10.37 6.01 19.40
C LYS A 343 -10.61 7.46 18.95
N PRO A 344 -10.82 8.44 19.85
CA PRO A 344 -11.02 9.84 19.49
C PRO A 344 -9.87 10.44 18.70
N LEU A 345 -8.62 9.97 18.91
CA LEU A 345 -7.47 10.43 18.14
C LEU A 345 -7.56 10.05 16.65
N THR A 346 -8.43 9.10 16.28
CA THR A 346 -8.71 8.73 14.89
C THR A 346 -9.79 9.60 14.22
N TYR A 347 -10.56 10.38 14.99
CA TYR A 347 -11.63 11.23 14.46
C TYR A 347 -11.10 12.57 13.95
N SER A 348 -11.91 13.26 13.13
CA SER A 348 -11.60 14.64 12.71
C SER A 348 -11.71 15.57 13.91
N LEU A 349 -10.67 16.37 14.14
CA LEU A 349 -10.66 17.39 15.18
C LEU A 349 -11.77 18.42 14.92
N GLU A 350 -11.75 19.03 13.74
CA GLU A 350 -12.65 20.12 13.35
C GLU A 350 -14.09 19.67 13.09
N LYS A 351 -14.28 18.52 12.42
CA LYS A 351 -15.62 18.09 11.98
C LYS A 351 -16.37 17.24 13.01
N ARG A 352 -15.69 16.78 14.06
CA ARG A 352 -16.28 15.85 15.03
C ARG A 352 -15.94 16.13 16.48
N LEU A 353 -14.67 16.30 16.84
CA LEU A 353 -14.32 16.50 18.25
C LEU A 353 -14.77 17.88 18.75
N MET A 354 -14.37 18.96 18.06
CA MET A 354 -14.73 20.33 18.44
C MET A 354 -16.23 20.60 18.39
N PRO A 355 -17.00 20.22 17.34
CA PRO A 355 -18.43 20.53 17.28
C PRO A 355 -19.21 19.83 18.39
N ARG A 356 -18.83 18.59 18.73
CA ARG A 356 -19.47 17.85 19.83
C ARG A 356 -19.14 18.46 21.17
N HIS A 357 -17.90 18.90 21.39
CA HIS A 357 -17.56 19.63 22.62
C HIS A 357 -18.34 20.94 22.76
N ARG A 358 -18.47 21.73 21.68
CA ARG A 358 -19.29 22.95 21.67
C ARG A 358 -20.75 22.67 22.01
N VAL A 359 -21.35 21.62 21.42
CA VAL A 359 -22.71 21.19 21.78
C VAL A 359 -22.81 20.92 23.28
N MET A 360 -21.87 20.19 23.88
CA MET A 360 -21.91 19.90 25.32
C MET A 360 -21.73 21.16 26.18
N GLN A 361 -20.89 22.11 25.75
CA GLN A 361 -20.74 23.40 26.43
C GLN A 361 -22.05 24.19 26.42
N MET A 362 -22.72 24.28 25.27
CA MET A 362 -24.02 24.95 25.16
C MET A 362 -25.09 24.27 26.01
N LEU A 363 -25.16 22.94 26.01
CA LEU A 363 -26.11 22.20 26.85
C LEU A 363 -25.83 22.42 28.34
N LYS A 364 -24.56 22.44 28.74
CA LYS A 364 -24.17 22.71 30.14
C LYS A 364 -24.52 24.14 30.56
N ALA A 365 -24.29 25.13 29.69
CA ALA A 365 -24.63 26.52 29.96
C ALA A 365 -26.15 26.77 30.09
N ASN A 366 -26.98 25.89 29.52
CA ASN A 366 -28.44 25.92 29.64
C ASN A 366 -28.98 24.90 30.66
N GLU A 367 -28.10 24.31 31.49
CA GLU A 367 -28.45 23.33 32.53
C GLU A 367 -29.14 22.05 32.01
N LEU A 368 -29.01 21.76 30.71
CA LEU A 368 -29.60 20.59 30.04
C LEU A 368 -28.69 19.35 30.09
N HIS A 369 -27.50 19.48 30.67
CA HIS A 369 -26.57 18.38 30.85
C HIS A 369 -25.75 18.52 32.14
N SER A 370 -25.96 17.61 33.09
CA SER A 370 -25.30 17.61 34.42
C SER A 370 -24.30 16.46 34.62
N GLY A 371 -23.90 15.76 33.55
CA GLY A 371 -22.97 14.62 33.61
C GLY A 371 -21.50 14.97 33.34
N ARG A 372 -20.59 14.11 33.80
CA ARG A 372 -19.17 14.15 33.41
C ARG A 372 -19.04 13.91 31.90
N TYR A 373 -18.12 14.62 31.25
CA TYR A 373 -17.83 14.47 29.83
C TYR A 373 -17.20 13.09 29.57
N GLN A 374 -17.92 12.15 28.95
CA GLN A 374 -17.44 10.78 28.72
C GLN A 374 -17.17 10.49 27.23
N PHE A 375 -16.03 9.85 26.95
CA PHE A 375 -15.64 9.43 25.60
C PHE A 375 -16.69 8.58 24.88
N SER A 376 -17.17 7.54 25.55
CA SER A 376 -18.06 6.52 24.99
C SER A 376 -19.43 7.07 24.61
N SER A 377 -19.94 8.06 25.35
CA SER A 377 -21.27 8.62 25.15
C SER A 377 -21.29 9.87 24.28
N ILE A 378 -20.19 10.62 24.20
CA ILE A 378 -20.14 11.90 23.48
C ILE A 378 -19.34 11.77 22.17
N LEU A 379 -18.10 11.27 22.23
CA LEU A 379 -17.18 11.32 21.08
C LEU A 379 -17.26 10.10 20.14
N VAL A 380 -17.55 8.92 20.69
CA VAL A 380 -17.62 7.65 19.95
C VAL A 380 -18.90 7.43 19.13
N PRO A 381 -20.12 7.85 19.56
CA PRO A 381 -21.36 7.53 18.84
C PRO A 381 -21.39 8.03 17.40
N SER A 382 -22.15 7.38 16.53
CA SER A 382 -22.37 7.89 15.16
C SER A 382 -23.01 9.28 15.19
N ASP A 383 -22.85 10.06 14.12
CA ASP A 383 -23.44 11.41 14.07
C ASP A 383 -24.97 11.36 14.18
N LYS A 384 -25.61 10.33 13.60
CA LYS A 384 -27.06 10.12 13.72
C LYS A 384 -27.47 9.93 15.18
N LEU A 385 -26.72 9.10 15.92
CA LEU A 385 -27.00 8.83 17.33
C LEU A 385 -26.71 10.06 18.20
N PHE A 386 -25.60 10.75 17.94
CA PHE A 386 -25.25 11.99 18.64
C PHE A 386 -26.31 13.07 18.43
N MET A 387 -26.73 13.29 17.17
CA MET A 387 -27.77 14.24 16.80
C MET A 387 -29.10 13.94 17.51
N LYS A 388 -29.55 12.67 17.47
CA LYS A 388 -30.78 12.23 18.13
C LYS A 388 -30.74 12.42 19.65
N LYS A 389 -29.57 12.26 20.27
CA LYS A 389 -29.43 12.28 21.72
C LYS A 389 -29.17 13.67 22.30
N TYR A 390 -28.36 14.49 21.64
CA TYR A 390 -27.84 15.74 22.22
C TYR A 390 -28.26 17.01 21.47
N VAL A 391 -28.69 16.91 20.20
CA VAL A 391 -29.00 18.11 19.40
C VAL A 391 -30.50 18.27 19.21
N ILE A 392 -31.17 17.28 18.61
CA ILE A 392 -32.61 17.35 18.30
C ILE A 392 -33.47 17.60 19.55
N PRO A 393 -33.26 16.93 20.70
CA PRO A 393 -34.10 17.13 21.88
C PRO A 393 -33.99 18.53 22.51
N HIS A 394 -32.95 19.29 22.14
CA HIS A 394 -32.63 20.58 22.74
C HIS A 394 -32.61 21.73 21.72
N LYS A 395 -32.95 21.48 20.45
CA LYS A 395 -32.88 22.47 19.37
C LYS A 395 -33.75 23.71 19.63
N ASP A 396 -34.90 23.52 20.27
CA ASP A 396 -35.86 24.61 20.57
C ASP A 396 -35.53 25.28 21.91
N LYS A 397 -34.79 24.60 22.79
CA LYS A 397 -34.38 25.09 24.12
C LYS A 397 -33.07 25.87 24.09
N VAL A 398 -32.21 25.60 23.11
CA VAL A 398 -30.89 26.22 22.96
C VAL A 398 -30.80 26.86 21.57
N PRO A 399 -31.08 28.18 21.46
CA PRO A 399 -31.02 28.89 20.19
C PRO A 399 -29.66 28.70 19.49
N GLY A 400 -29.69 28.44 18.19
CA GLY A 400 -28.47 28.28 17.38
C GLY A 400 -27.75 26.92 17.49
N LEU A 401 -28.18 26.02 18.39
CA LEU A 401 -27.52 24.71 18.59
C LEU A 401 -27.47 23.85 17.31
N LEU A 402 -28.62 23.70 16.65
CA LEU A 402 -28.75 22.89 15.44
C LEU A 402 -28.03 23.52 14.23
N PRO A 403 -28.21 24.83 13.92
CA PRO A 403 -27.43 25.50 12.88
C PRO A 403 -25.91 25.40 13.10
N MET A 404 -25.43 25.65 14.32
CA MET A 404 -24.00 25.55 14.65
C MET A 404 -23.46 24.14 14.39
N TYR A 405 -24.15 23.11 14.85
CA TYR A 405 -23.69 21.73 14.70
C TYR A 405 -23.74 21.26 13.25
N THR A 406 -24.79 21.61 12.49
CA THR A 406 -24.93 21.22 11.08
C THR A 406 -23.89 21.89 10.18
N ALA A 407 -23.64 23.19 10.38
CA ALA A 407 -22.59 23.94 9.67
C ALA A 407 -21.20 23.34 9.96
N ALA A 408 -20.87 23.08 11.22
CA ALA A 408 -19.57 22.57 11.61
C ALA A 408 -19.30 21.13 11.13
N CYS A 409 -20.34 20.31 10.96
CA CYS A 409 -20.21 18.96 10.41
C CYS A 409 -20.19 18.92 8.87
N GLY A 410 -20.37 20.05 8.18
CA GLY A 410 -20.42 20.12 6.71
C GLY A 410 -21.64 19.40 6.11
N LYS A 411 -22.78 19.43 6.80
CA LYS A 411 -24.05 18.79 6.38
C LYS A 411 -25.11 19.81 6.02
N GLU A 412 -24.74 20.87 5.31
CA GLU A 412 -25.73 21.70 4.64
C GLU A 412 -26.34 20.90 3.48
N GLY A 413 -27.63 20.55 3.57
CA GLY A 413 -28.38 20.01 2.44
C GLY A 413 -28.89 18.57 2.51
N THR A 414 -29.13 17.98 3.69
CA THR A 414 -29.98 16.78 3.76
C THR A 414 -30.73 16.73 5.09
N ILE A 415 -31.92 17.31 5.09
CA ILE A 415 -33.00 17.00 6.03
C ILE A 415 -33.95 16.06 5.32
#